data_AF-A0A161S977-F1
#
_entry.id   AF-A0A161S977-F1
#
_cell.length_a   1.000
_cell.length_b   1.000
_cell.length_c   1.000
_cell.angle_alpha   90.00
_cell.angle_beta   90.00
_cell.angle_gamma   90.00
#
_symmetry.space_group_name_H-M   'P 1'
#
loop_
_entity.id
_entity.type
_entity.pdbx_description
1 polymer ?
#
loop_
_entity_poly.entity_id
_entity_poly.type
_entity_poly.pdbx_seq_one_letter_code
_entity_poly.pdbx_strand_id
1 'polypeptide(L)'
;MRLFRGTVWHARHAVAEHAFRYPHGWIAVALPQADEPVLRLGPALSWRREHHGPCDGAPLWPWLSERLAEQGLAAAARAELHTMPALFGRVFNPVSFYFVYDERDALVALWAEVRNTFGERHDYCLRRPDGGPIRPGDSLVAVKRLHVSPFFRVEGRYRFRVRDPRDGACVVRIDYGREVGSADFSATLSGRARVLTKLGLIAPLCSSALVLLRIHWQALRLGFKRVPFFGKQGRPSDTTARRAG
;
A
#
# COMPACT_ATOMS: atom_id res chain seq x y z
N MET A 1 -12.69 13.81 5.01
CA MET A 1 -11.34 13.47 4.53
C MET A 1 -10.30 13.94 5.54
N ARG A 2 -9.20 13.21 5.73
CA ARG A 2 -8.10 13.59 6.64
C ARG A 2 -6.78 13.62 5.88
N LEU A 3 -5.86 14.49 6.29
CA LEU A 3 -4.51 14.57 5.74
C LEU A 3 -3.54 13.90 6.71
N PHE A 4 -2.62 13.09 6.19
CA PHE A 4 -1.58 12.45 7.00
C PHE A 4 -0.19 12.88 6.54
N ARG A 5 0.72 13.00 7.51
CA ARG A 5 2.15 13.22 7.28
C ARG A 5 2.97 12.26 8.13
N GLY A 6 3.99 11.67 7.52
CA GLY A 6 4.84 10.69 8.17
C GLY A 6 5.98 10.25 7.28
N THR A 7 6.28 8.96 7.32
CA THR A 7 7.39 8.36 6.58
C THR A 7 7.03 6.99 6.02
N VAL A 8 7.65 6.65 4.90
CA VAL A 8 7.77 5.27 4.40
C VAL A 8 9.20 4.80 4.64
N TRP A 9 9.35 3.64 5.25
CA TRP A 9 10.63 2.99 5.49
C TRP A 9 10.64 1.62 4.82
N HIS A 10 11.76 1.26 4.21
CA HIS A 10 12.01 -0.04 3.62
C HIS A 10 13.37 -0.56 4.10
N ALA A 11 13.44 -1.85 4.39
CA ALA A 11 14.67 -2.57 4.64
C ALA A 11 14.64 -3.95 3.99
N ARG A 12 15.73 -4.29 3.32
CA ARG A 12 16.06 -5.65 2.88
C ARG A 12 17.10 -6.22 3.84
N HIS A 13 16.82 -7.41 4.34
CA HIS A 13 17.66 -8.11 5.32
C HIS A 13 18.34 -9.35 4.70
N ALA A 14 17.94 -9.75 3.49
CA ALA A 14 18.50 -10.91 2.78
C ALA A 14 19.07 -10.53 1.40
N VAL A 15 20.04 -11.31 0.92
CA VAL A 15 20.82 -11.16 -0.33
C VAL A 15 21.78 -9.96 -0.32
N ALA A 16 21.30 -8.77 0.03
CA ALA A 16 22.12 -7.59 0.25
C ALA A 16 21.39 -6.62 1.18
N GLU A 17 22.05 -6.20 2.26
CA GLU A 17 21.48 -5.22 3.17
C GLU A 17 21.27 -3.87 2.48
N HIS A 18 20.04 -3.38 2.58
CA HIS A 18 19.68 -2.08 2.05
C HIS A 18 18.44 -1.54 2.73
N ALA A 19 18.58 -0.41 3.40
CA ALA A 19 17.47 0.30 4.01
C ALA A 19 17.41 1.76 3.56
N PHE A 20 16.20 2.31 3.51
CA PHE A 20 15.97 3.73 3.27
C PHE A 20 14.67 4.21 3.91
N ARG A 21 14.62 5.51 4.19
CA ARG A 21 13.45 6.18 4.74
C ARG A 21 13.17 7.44 3.94
N TYR A 22 11.90 7.66 3.59
CA TYR A 22 11.46 8.89 2.93
C TYR A 22 10.30 9.55 3.68
N PRO A 23 10.26 10.89 3.77
CA PRO A 23 9.05 11.61 4.12
C PRO A 23 7.91 11.27 3.16
N HIS A 24 6.72 11.11 3.72
CA HIS A 24 5.54 10.73 2.98
C HIS A 24 4.31 11.47 3.49
N GLY A 25 3.43 11.88 2.57
CA GLY A 25 2.14 12.47 2.86
C GLY A 25 1.08 11.80 2.00
N TRP A 26 -0.08 11.55 2.60
CA TRP A 26 -1.19 10.86 1.98
C TRP A 26 -2.50 11.37 2.58
N ILE A 27 -3.62 10.93 2.02
CA ILE A 27 -4.96 11.30 2.49
C ILE A 27 -5.74 10.07 2.94
N ALA A 28 -6.75 10.30 3.76
CA ALA A 28 -7.74 9.31 4.16
C ALA A 28 -9.15 9.77 3.74
N VAL A 29 -9.84 8.93 2.97
CA VAL A 29 -11.20 9.17 2.46
C VAL A 29 -12.16 8.21 3.16
N ALA A 30 -13.23 8.73 3.73
CA ALA A 30 -14.25 7.92 4.39
C ALA A 30 -15.24 7.37 3.34
N LEU A 31 -15.49 6.07 3.37
CA LEU A 31 -16.46 5.39 2.52
C LEU A 31 -17.57 4.80 3.40
N PRO A 32 -18.85 4.94 3.03
CA PRO A 32 -19.36 5.59 1.82
C PRO A 32 -19.43 7.13 1.87
N GLN A 33 -19.22 7.77 3.02
CA GLN A 33 -19.67 9.15 3.27
C GLN A 33 -18.98 10.23 2.43
N ALA A 34 -17.74 10.01 1.99
CA ALA A 34 -16.95 10.97 1.20
C ALA A 34 -16.53 10.38 -0.16
N ASP A 35 -17.31 9.41 -0.66
CA ASP A 35 -17.09 8.76 -1.95
C ASP A 35 -17.63 9.65 -3.08
N GLU A 36 -16.90 10.70 -3.44
CA GLU A 36 -17.19 11.58 -4.58
C GLU A 36 -16.39 11.18 -5.84
N PRO A 37 -16.79 11.53 -7.08
CA PRO A 37 -15.97 11.22 -8.25
C PRO A 37 -14.59 11.89 -8.21
N VAL A 38 -14.55 13.17 -7.80
CA VAL A 38 -13.33 13.98 -7.69
C VAL A 38 -13.43 14.94 -6.50
N LEU A 39 -12.44 14.90 -5.61
CA LEU A 39 -12.27 15.88 -4.53
C LEU A 39 -11.01 16.71 -4.76
N ARG A 40 -11.16 17.99 -5.06
CA ARG A 40 -10.03 18.92 -5.23
C ARG A 40 -9.46 19.33 -3.88
N LEU A 41 -8.16 19.14 -3.71
CA LEU A 41 -7.43 19.49 -2.48
C LEU A 41 -6.67 20.81 -2.62
N GLY A 42 -6.27 21.12 -3.84
CA GLY A 42 -5.56 22.33 -4.21
C GLY A 42 -5.48 22.47 -5.73
N PRO A 43 -4.65 23.38 -6.26
CA PRO A 43 -4.58 23.66 -7.69
C PRO A 43 -4.13 22.44 -8.52
N ALA A 44 -3.18 21.65 -7.98
CA ALA A 44 -2.61 20.50 -8.67
C ALA A 44 -3.01 19.14 -8.06
N LEU A 45 -3.58 19.14 -6.84
CA LEU A 45 -3.89 17.91 -6.10
C LEU A 45 -5.40 17.64 -6.07
N SER A 46 -5.77 16.41 -6.39
CA SER A 46 -7.13 15.91 -6.29
C SER A 46 -7.15 14.44 -5.87
N TRP A 47 -8.07 14.05 -5.01
CA TRP A 47 -8.47 12.64 -4.97
C TRP A 47 -9.45 12.37 -6.12
N ARG A 48 -9.36 11.18 -6.72
CA ARG A 48 -10.21 10.77 -7.84
C ARG A 48 -10.57 9.31 -7.68
N ARG A 49 -11.87 9.02 -7.74
CA ARG A 49 -12.40 7.67 -7.54
C ARG A 49 -11.91 6.69 -8.59
N GLU A 50 -11.78 7.15 -9.85
CA GLU A 50 -11.35 6.37 -11.01
C GLU A 50 -9.97 5.69 -10.86
N HIS A 51 -9.15 6.07 -9.88
CA HIS A 51 -7.85 5.44 -9.65
C HIS A 51 -7.89 4.22 -8.72
N HIS A 52 -9.07 3.91 -8.17
CA HIS A 52 -9.28 2.92 -7.11
C HIS A 52 -10.26 1.82 -7.53
N GLY A 53 -10.16 0.66 -6.88
CA GLY A 53 -11.04 -0.48 -7.13
C GLY A 53 -11.05 -0.90 -8.61
N PRO A 54 -12.22 -0.99 -9.27
CA PRO A 54 -12.32 -1.36 -10.69
C PRO A 54 -11.72 -0.33 -11.66
N CYS A 55 -11.51 0.91 -11.21
CA CYS A 55 -10.99 2.03 -12.01
C CYS A 55 -11.87 2.45 -13.20
N ASP A 56 -13.18 2.32 -13.03
CA ASP A 56 -14.21 2.78 -13.96
C ASP A 56 -14.93 4.07 -13.46
N GLY A 57 -14.60 4.53 -12.25
CA GLY A 57 -15.23 5.69 -11.61
C GLY A 57 -16.56 5.38 -10.91
N ALA A 58 -17.02 4.13 -10.92
CA ALA A 58 -18.18 3.70 -10.14
C ALA A 58 -17.93 3.87 -8.63
N PRO A 59 -18.97 4.07 -7.81
CA PRO A 59 -18.84 4.16 -6.35
C PRO A 59 -18.02 3.01 -5.77
N LEU A 60 -17.08 3.32 -4.90
CA LEU A 60 -16.16 2.32 -4.32
C LEU A 60 -16.82 1.48 -3.26
N TRP A 61 -17.75 2.04 -2.49
CA TRP A 61 -18.34 1.30 -1.38
C TRP A 61 -19.13 0.05 -1.82
N PRO A 62 -20.00 0.10 -2.84
CA PRO A 62 -20.68 -1.11 -3.35
C PRO A 62 -19.70 -2.20 -3.78
N TRP A 63 -18.68 -1.83 -4.58
CA TRP A 63 -17.63 -2.76 -5.01
C TRP A 63 -16.89 -3.38 -3.81
N LEU A 64 -16.44 -2.56 -2.87
CA LEU A 64 -15.71 -3.04 -1.70
C LEU A 64 -16.59 -3.94 -0.82
N SER A 65 -17.87 -3.58 -0.65
CA SER A 65 -18.82 -4.36 0.16
C SER A 65 -19.09 -5.74 -0.44
N GLU A 66 -19.24 -5.83 -1.77
CA GLU A 66 -19.38 -7.11 -2.48
C GLU A 66 -18.13 -7.99 -2.26
N ARG A 67 -16.94 -7.41 -2.44
CA ARG A 67 -15.67 -8.12 -2.21
C ARG A 67 -15.49 -8.55 -0.76
N LEU A 68 -15.94 -7.74 0.20
CA LEU A 68 -15.91 -8.09 1.61
C LEU A 68 -16.91 -9.21 1.93
N ALA A 69 -18.10 -9.20 1.34
CA ALA A 69 -19.09 -10.26 1.49
C ALA A 69 -18.58 -11.61 0.96
N GLU A 70 -17.91 -11.64 -0.20
CA GLU A 70 -17.22 -12.83 -0.73
C GLU A 70 -16.18 -13.40 0.24
N GLN A 71 -15.63 -12.54 1.11
CA GLN A 71 -14.66 -12.89 2.14
C GLN A 71 -15.31 -13.21 3.50
N GLY A 72 -16.64 -13.27 3.59
CA GLY A 72 -17.36 -13.55 4.83
C GLY A 72 -17.48 -12.34 5.77
N LEU A 73 -17.31 -11.11 5.25
CA LEU A 73 -17.37 -9.85 5.99
C LEU A 73 -18.59 -9.01 5.56
N ALA A 74 -19.74 -9.65 5.36
CA ALA A 74 -20.97 -8.98 4.92
C ALA A 74 -21.48 -7.90 5.89
N ALA A 75 -21.09 -7.95 7.17
CA ALA A 75 -21.44 -6.96 8.20
C ALA A 75 -20.53 -5.71 8.21
N ALA A 76 -19.63 -5.55 7.24
CA ALA A 76 -18.83 -4.34 7.11
C ALA A 76 -19.73 -3.13 6.79
N ALA A 77 -19.56 -2.03 7.53
CA ALA A 77 -20.46 -0.88 7.48
C ALA A 77 -19.80 0.38 6.88
N ARG A 78 -18.48 0.52 7.04
CA ARG A 78 -17.71 1.65 6.48
C ARG A 78 -16.25 1.30 6.28
N ALA A 79 -15.54 2.12 5.50
CA ALA A 79 -14.09 2.03 5.39
C ALA A 79 -13.41 3.41 5.43
N GLU A 80 -12.14 3.44 5.84
CA GLU A 80 -11.26 4.60 5.67
C GLU A 80 -10.15 4.22 4.68
N LEU A 81 -10.19 4.80 3.47
CA LEU A 81 -9.22 4.59 2.38
C LEU A 81 -8.02 5.52 2.55
N HIS A 82 -6.85 4.94 2.84
CA HIS A 82 -5.55 5.60 2.89
C HIS A 82 -4.83 5.47 1.55
N THR A 83 -4.62 6.60 0.88
CA THR A 83 -4.10 6.66 -0.49
C THR A 83 -3.36 7.98 -0.77
N MET A 84 -2.51 8.04 -1.79
CA MET A 84 -1.98 9.32 -2.27
C MET A 84 -2.99 10.04 -3.18
N PRO A 85 -3.08 11.37 -3.10
CA PRO A 85 -3.87 12.14 -4.06
C PRO A 85 -3.17 12.18 -5.43
N ALA A 86 -3.97 12.33 -6.47
CA ALA A 86 -3.48 12.55 -7.83
C ALA A 86 -2.90 13.94 -8.02
N LEU A 87 -1.77 14.00 -8.72
CA LEU A 87 -1.10 15.22 -9.16
C LEU A 87 -1.40 15.45 -10.65
N PHE A 88 -2.02 16.58 -10.98
CA PHE A 88 -2.50 16.89 -12.34
C PHE A 88 -3.35 15.76 -12.93
N GLY A 89 -4.19 15.14 -12.10
CA GLY A 89 -5.10 14.05 -12.47
C GLY A 89 -4.44 12.68 -12.60
N ARG A 90 -3.13 12.55 -12.40
CA ARG A 90 -2.40 11.28 -12.48
C ARG A 90 -1.89 10.85 -11.10
N VAL A 91 -1.88 9.55 -10.84
CA VAL A 91 -1.30 8.99 -9.61
C VAL A 91 -0.73 7.61 -9.88
N PHE A 92 0.33 7.26 -9.15
CA PHE A 92 0.76 5.89 -9.00
C PHE A 92 0.75 5.55 -7.52
N ASN A 93 -0.22 4.74 -7.08
CA ASN A 93 -0.31 4.23 -5.72
C ASN A 93 0.29 2.82 -5.67
N PRO A 94 1.49 2.60 -5.10
CA PRO A 94 2.04 1.25 -4.97
C PRO A 94 1.15 0.35 -4.10
N VAL A 95 0.54 0.96 -3.09
CA VAL A 95 -0.46 0.33 -2.23
C VAL A 95 -1.43 1.40 -1.71
N SER A 96 -2.71 1.05 -1.65
CA SER A 96 -3.75 1.77 -0.91
C SER A 96 -4.34 0.85 0.15
N PHE A 97 -4.64 1.38 1.34
CA PHE A 97 -5.18 0.59 2.45
C PHE A 97 -6.60 1.04 2.78
N TYR A 98 -7.55 0.12 2.83
CA TYR A 98 -8.88 0.36 3.36
C TYR A 98 -8.94 -0.27 4.74
N PHE A 99 -9.06 0.57 5.77
CA PHE A 99 -9.39 0.13 7.12
C PHE A 99 -10.90 -0.08 7.17
N VAL A 100 -11.35 -1.32 7.34
CA VAL A 100 -12.76 -1.71 7.23
C VAL A 100 -13.35 -1.91 8.61
N TYR A 101 -14.48 -1.27 8.87
CA TYR A 101 -15.14 -1.27 10.17
C TYR A 101 -16.55 -1.85 10.07
N ASP A 102 -16.98 -2.54 11.12
CA ASP A 102 -18.37 -2.97 11.30
C ASP A 102 -19.26 -1.83 11.85
N GLU A 103 -20.54 -2.12 12.09
CA GLU A 103 -21.51 -1.17 12.65
C GLU A 103 -21.17 -0.71 14.08
N ARG A 104 -20.36 -1.48 14.81
CA ARG A 104 -19.88 -1.16 16.16
C ARG A 104 -18.56 -0.38 16.13
N ASP A 105 -18.17 0.08 14.94
CA ASP A 105 -16.92 0.80 14.70
C ASP A 105 -15.67 -0.06 14.98
N ALA A 106 -15.78 -1.38 15.05
CA ALA A 106 -14.65 -2.26 15.29
C ALA A 106 -13.90 -2.51 13.97
N LEU A 107 -12.56 -2.42 13.99
CA LEU A 107 -11.73 -2.70 12.82
C LEU A 107 -11.77 -4.20 12.51
N VAL A 108 -12.50 -4.64 11.49
CA VAL A 108 -12.70 -6.07 11.18
C VAL A 108 -11.79 -6.58 10.07
N ALA A 109 -11.31 -5.69 9.20
CA ALA A 109 -10.37 -6.05 8.15
C ALA A 109 -9.47 -4.88 7.72
N LEU A 110 -8.35 -5.22 7.11
CA LEU A 110 -7.54 -4.33 6.28
C LEU A 110 -7.57 -4.87 4.85
N TRP A 111 -8.13 -4.09 3.91
CA TRP A 111 -8.00 -4.38 2.49
C TRP A 111 -6.78 -3.64 1.95
N ALA A 112 -5.84 -4.34 1.32
CA ALA A 112 -4.69 -3.73 0.68
C ALA A 112 -4.79 -3.88 -0.83
N GLU A 113 -5.11 -2.79 -1.53
CA GLU A 113 -5.07 -2.72 -2.99
C GLU A 113 -3.63 -2.42 -3.41
N VAL A 114 -2.96 -3.38 -4.06
CA VAL A 114 -1.54 -3.28 -4.42
C VAL A 114 -1.38 -3.22 -5.92
N ARG A 115 -0.53 -2.30 -6.39
CA ARG A 115 -0.20 -2.13 -7.80
C ARG A 115 1.31 -2.10 -7.99
N ASN A 116 1.79 -2.85 -8.98
CA ASN A 116 3.20 -2.81 -9.36
C ASN A 116 3.45 -1.83 -10.53
N THR A 117 4.72 -1.53 -10.79
CA THR A 117 5.14 -0.66 -11.89
C THR A 117 4.91 -1.27 -13.28
N PHE A 118 4.53 -2.55 -13.35
CA PHE A 118 4.19 -3.26 -14.59
C PHE A 118 2.69 -3.21 -14.93
N GLY A 119 1.89 -2.52 -14.09
CA GLY A 119 0.47 -2.31 -14.32
C GLY A 119 -0.46 -3.38 -13.74
N GLU A 120 0.10 -4.43 -13.14
CA GLU A 120 -0.65 -5.50 -12.48
C GLU A 120 -1.22 -5.00 -11.14
N ARG A 121 -2.40 -5.51 -10.79
CA ARG A 121 -3.08 -5.24 -9.51
C ARG A 121 -3.32 -6.54 -8.76
N HIS A 122 -3.32 -6.46 -7.43
CA HIS A 122 -3.78 -7.53 -6.57
C HIS A 122 -4.26 -6.97 -5.24
N ASP A 123 -5.33 -7.57 -4.74
CA ASP A 123 -5.95 -7.16 -3.50
C ASP A 123 -5.75 -8.22 -2.42
N TYR A 124 -5.37 -7.78 -1.22
CA TYR A 124 -5.27 -8.65 -0.05
C TYR A 124 -6.34 -8.28 0.97
N CYS A 125 -7.23 -9.23 1.30
CA CYS A 125 -8.12 -9.13 2.45
C CYS A 125 -7.42 -9.69 3.69
N LEU A 126 -7.12 -8.83 4.66
CA LEU A 126 -6.43 -9.20 5.90
C LEU A 126 -7.40 -9.09 7.07
N ARG A 127 -7.64 -10.19 7.77
CA ARG A 127 -8.51 -10.25 8.95
C ARG A 127 -7.96 -11.25 9.97
N ARG A 128 -8.49 -11.21 11.20
CA ARG A 128 -8.15 -12.23 12.19
C ARG A 128 -8.75 -13.59 11.79
N PRO A 129 -8.06 -14.71 12.02
CA PRO A 129 -8.58 -16.04 11.69
C PRO A 129 -9.87 -16.41 12.45
N ASP A 130 -10.02 -15.87 13.67
CA ASP A 130 -11.19 -16.10 14.52
C ASP A 130 -12.39 -15.20 14.16
N GLY A 131 -12.27 -14.37 13.12
CA GLY A 131 -13.32 -13.45 12.68
C GLY A 131 -13.56 -12.25 13.59
N GLY A 132 -12.81 -12.11 14.68
CA GLY A 132 -12.97 -10.98 15.61
C GLY A 132 -12.29 -9.69 15.11
N PRO A 133 -12.51 -8.56 15.79
CA PRO A 133 -11.86 -7.30 15.47
C PRO A 133 -10.34 -7.36 15.61
N ILE A 134 -9.63 -6.74 14.67
CA ILE A 134 -8.18 -6.52 14.67
C ILE A 134 -7.79 -5.67 15.88
N ARG A 135 -6.89 -6.21 16.71
CA ARG A 135 -6.36 -5.57 17.91
C ARG A 135 -4.92 -5.12 17.71
N PRO A 136 -4.44 -4.11 18.47
CA PRO A 136 -3.03 -3.75 18.49
C PRO A 136 -2.15 -4.96 18.81
N GLY A 137 -1.11 -5.16 18.01
CA GLY A 137 -0.18 -6.29 18.15
C GLY A 137 -0.57 -7.53 17.34
N ASP A 138 -1.79 -7.61 16.80
CA ASP A 138 -2.19 -8.70 15.93
C ASP A 138 -1.32 -8.75 14.67
N SER A 139 -1.11 -9.98 14.21
CA SER A 139 -0.34 -10.29 13.01
C SER A 139 -1.25 -10.92 11.97
N LEU A 140 -1.58 -10.16 10.94
CA LEU A 140 -2.43 -10.61 9.83
C LEU A 140 -1.55 -11.21 8.73
N VAL A 141 -1.86 -12.42 8.26
CA VAL A 141 -1.02 -13.14 7.30
C VAL A 141 -1.73 -13.22 5.96
N ALA A 142 -1.01 -12.91 4.88
CA ALA A 142 -1.46 -13.15 3.51
C ALA A 142 -0.38 -13.92 2.73
N VAL A 143 -0.81 -14.84 1.87
CA VAL A 143 0.09 -15.50 0.92
C VAL A 143 0.44 -14.50 -0.18
N LYS A 144 1.74 -14.29 -0.47
CA LYS A 144 2.17 -13.37 -1.51
C LYS A 144 1.75 -13.89 -2.89
N ARG A 145 0.93 -13.13 -3.61
CA ARG A 145 0.42 -13.50 -4.93
C ARG A 145 0.79 -12.52 -6.04
N LEU A 146 1.35 -11.35 -5.71
CA LEU A 146 1.75 -10.32 -6.67
C LEU A 146 3.27 -10.11 -6.72
N HIS A 147 3.78 -9.97 -7.94
CA HIS A 147 5.18 -9.59 -8.22
C HIS A 147 5.36 -8.08 -8.06
N VAL A 148 5.43 -7.61 -6.82
CA VAL A 148 5.55 -6.17 -6.49
C VAL A 148 6.98 -5.62 -6.59
N SER A 149 7.98 -6.51 -6.66
CA SER A 149 9.38 -6.12 -6.78
C SER A 149 10.12 -7.09 -7.70
N PRO A 150 10.82 -6.59 -8.73
CA PRO A 150 11.62 -7.43 -9.63
C PRO A 150 12.83 -8.07 -8.96
N PHE A 151 13.12 -7.74 -7.69
CA PHE A 151 14.22 -8.30 -6.92
C PHE A 151 13.75 -9.31 -5.86
N PHE A 152 12.51 -9.81 -5.96
CA PHE A 152 11.99 -10.89 -5.11
C PHE A 152 11.12 -11.85 -5.93
N ARG A 153 11.34 -13.15 -5.78
CA ARG A 153 10.43 -14.19 -6.32
C ARG A 153 9.01 -14.06 -5.75
N VAL A 154 8.00 -14.56 -6.49
CA VAL A 154 6.60 -14.64 -6.03
C VAL A 154 6.41 -15.89 -5.16
N GLU A 155 7.13 -15.95 -4.06
CA GLU A 155 7.09 -17.04 -3.07
C GLU A 155 6.98 -16.41 -1.68
N GLY A 156 6.57 -17.15 -0.64
CA GLY A 156 6.54 -16.67 0.74
C GLY A 156 5.24 -15.98 1.19
N ARG A 157 5.29 -15.34 2.35
CA ARG A 157 4.12 -14.74 3.03
C ARG A 157 4.38 -13.30 3.43
N TYR A 158 3.34 -12.48 3.40
CA TYR A 158 3.32 -11.18 4.04
C TYR A 158 2.70 -11.28 5.42
N ARG A 159 3.30 -10.55 6.37
CA ARG A 159 2.83 -10.39 7.73
C ARG A 159 2.57 -8.91 7.98
N PHE A 160 1.31 -8.57 8.14
CA PHE A 160 0.85 -7.22 8.39
C PHE A 160 0.64 -7.00 9.88
N ARG A 161 1.15 -5.88 10.37
CA ARG A 161 0.83 -5.34 11.69
C ARG A 161 0.32 -3.93 11.50
N VAL A 162 -0.89 -3.67 12.00
CA VAL A 162 -1.56 -2.41 11.78
C VAL A 162 -1.91 -1.74 13.10
N ARG A 163 -1.82 -0.40 13.09
CA ARG A 163 -2.45 0.46 14.08
C ARG A 163 -3.64 1.14 13.41
N ASP A 164 -4.79 0.96 14.02
CA ASP A 164 -6.03 1.64 13.66
C ASP A 164 -5.83 3.18 13.66
N PRO A 165 -6.10 3.86 12.53
CA PRO A 165 -5.88 5.30 12.37
C PRO A 165 -6.95 6.20 13.01
N ARG A 166 -7.99 5.65 13.66
CA ARG A 166 -9.08 6.45 14.27
C ARG A 166 -8.58 7.53 15.22
N ASP A 167 -7.55 7.25 16.02
CA ASP A 167 -6.93 8.21 16.96
C ASP A 167 -6.00 9.24 16.28
N GLY A 168 -5.85 9.17 14.96
CA GLY A 168 -4.95 10.04 14.21
C GLY A 168 -3.53 9.54 14.09
N ALA A 169 -3.18 8.36 14.58
CA ALA A 169 -1.89 7.71 14.32
C ALA A 169 -2.09 6.47 13.45
N CYS A 170 -1.53 6.50 12.25
CA CYS A 170 -1.61 5.38 11.31
C CYS A 170 -0.24 4.70 11.22
N VAL A 171 -0.23 3.37 11.38
CA VAL A 171 0.96 2.55 11.15
C VAL A 171 0.52 1.28 10.41
N VAL A 172 1.18 0.99 9.29
CA VAL A 172 1.08 -0.30 8.58
C VAL A 172 2.49 -0.80 8.38
N ARG A 173 2.83 -1.88 9.08
CA ARG A 173 4.09 -2.60 8.90
C ARG A 173 3.81 -3.89 8.13
N ILE A 174 4.63 -4.15 7.13
CA ILE A 174 4.58 -5.33 6.28
C ILE A 174 5.94 -6.00 6.36
N ASP A 175 5.99 -7.19 6.93
CA ASP A 175 7.17 -8.04 6.87
C ASP A 175 6.93 -9.11 5.80
N TYR A 176 7.94 -9.38 4.98
CA TYR A 176 7.94 -10.44 3.97
C TYR A 176 9.02 -11.45 4.33
N GLY A 177 8.66 -12.73 4.35
CA GLY A 177 9.57 -13.83 4.60
C GLY A 177 9.25 -15.01 3.70
N ARG A 178 10.30 -15.73 3.26
CA ARG A 178 10.16 -16.98 2.52
C ARG A 178 9.87 -18.14 3.45
N GLU A 179 10.52 -18.14 4.62
CA GLU A 179 10.37 -19.16 5.65
C GLU A 179 9.47 -18.65 6.78
N VAL A 180 8.86 -19.58 7.52
CA VAL A 180 8.05 -19.23 8.68
C VAL A 180 8.95 -18.58 9.73
N GLY A 181 8.66 -17.33 10.06
CA GLY A 181 9.44 -16.56 11.03
C GLY A 181 10.57 -15.71 10.43
N SER A 182 10.87 -15.84 9.12
CA SER A 182 11.84 -14.97 8.47
C SER A 182 11.24 -13.60 8.14
N ALA A 183 12.11 -12.59 8.06
CA ALA A 183 11.78 -11.24 7.58
C ALA A 183 12.87 -10.80 6.61
N ASP A 184 12.81 -11.31 5.38
CA ASP A 184 13.74 -10.99 4.29
C ASP A 184 13.59 -9.52 3.85
N PHE A 185 12.40 -8.95 4.02
CA PHE A 185 12.09 -7.56 3.74
C PHE A 185 11.07 -7.00 4.72
N SER A 186 11.23 -5.74 5.10
CA SER A 186 10.27 -4.99 5.90
C SER A 186 9.93 -3.67 5.23
N ALA A 187 8.64 -3.34 5.22
CA ALA A 187 8.11 -2.04 4.85
C ALA A 187 7.31 -1.47 6.02
N THR A 188 7.38 -0.16 6.23
CA THR A 188 6.53 0.52 7.22
C THR A 188 6.08 1.85 6.69
N LEU A 189 4.76 2.03 6.59
CA LEU A 189 4.10 3.31 6.47
C LEU A 189 3.70 3.76 7.88
N SER A 190 4.16 4.92 8.32
CA SER A 190 3.82 5.44 9.65
C SER A 190 3.66 6.95 9.62
N GLY A 191 2.61 7.48 10.26
CA GLY A 191 2.42 8.92 10.36
C GLY A 191 1.21 9.31 11.19
N ARG A 192 0.94 10.61 11.22
CA ARG A 192 -0.16 11.18 11.98
C ARG A 192 -1.04 12.08 11.13
N ALA A 193 -2.32 12.12 11.49
CA ALA A 193 -3.28 13.05 10.95
C ALA A 193 -2.81 14.49 11.25
N ARG A 194 -3.01 15.37 10.28
CA ARG A 194 -2.68 16.79 10.33
C ARG A 194 -3.90 17.59 9.87
N VAL A 195 -3.98 18.82 10.37
CA VAL A 195 -4.99 19.77 9.90
C VAL A 195 -4.78 20.02 8.41
N LEU A 196 -5.87 20.03 7.65
CA LEU A 196 -5.85 20.30 6.22
C LEU A 196 -5.58 21.80 6.00
N THR A 197 -4.32 22.15 5.76
CA THR A 197 -3.91 23.52 5.43
C THR A 197 -3.19 23.53 4.08
N LYS A 198 -3.10 24.71 3.45
CA LYS A 198 -2.36 24.87 2.18
C LYS A 198 -0.90 24.37 2.29
N LEU A 199 -0.23 24.68 3.40
CA LEU A 199 1.12 24.20 3.69
C LEU A 199 1.16 22.69 3.98
N GLY A 200 0.11 22.14 4.59
CA GLY A 200 -0.03 20.71 4.83
C GLY A 200 -0.03 19.88 3.54
N LEU A 201 -0.52 20.45 2.44
CA LEU A 201 -0.58 19.79 1.13
C LEU A 201 0.78 19.63 0.43
N ILE A 202 1.83 20.29 0.91
CA ILE A 202 3.20 20.13 0.36
C ILE A 202 3.66 18.67 0.49
N ALA A 203 3.38 18.02 1.63
CA ALA A 203 3.80 16.64 1.87
C ALA A 203 3.17 15.62 0.88
N PRO A 204 1.85 15.58 0.67
CA PRO A 204 1.26 14.71 -0.35
C PRO A 204 1.66 15.13 -1.77
N LEU A 205 1.83 16.44 -2.06
CA LEU A 205 2.31 16.91 -3.37
C LEU A 205 3.67 16.31 -3.70
N CYS A 206 4.64 16.45 -2.81
CA CYS A 206 5.98 15.88 -2.98
C CYS A 206 5.95 14.35 -3.04
N SER A 207 5.02 13.71 -2.32
CA SER A 207 4.91 12.25 -2.32
C SER A 207 4.42 11.74 -3.68
N SER A 208 3.33 12.30 -4.20
CA SER A 208 2.79 11.94 -5.51
C SER A 208 3.76 12.28 -6.66
N ALA A 209 4.47 13.41 -6.58
CA ALA A 209 5.44 13.81 -7.59
C ALA A 209 6.68 12.89 -7.65
N LEU A 210 7.19 12.48 -6.48
CA LEU A 210 8.50 11.82 -6.38
C LEU A 210 8.43 10.30 -6.25
N VAL A 211 7.25 9.69 -6.07
CA VAL A 211 7.13 8.25 -5.80
C VAL A 211 7.75 7.38 -6.89
N LEU A 212 7.43 7.64 -8.16
CA LEU A 212 7.99 6.89 -9.29
C LEU A 212 9.50 7.10 -9.41
N LEU A 213 9.97 8.35 -9.27
CA LEU A 213 11.40 8.66 -9.30
C LEU A 213 12.15 7.90 -8.20
N ARG A 214 11.61 7.87 -6.97
CA ARG A 214 12.20 7.14 -5.84
C ARG A 214 12.24 5.63 -6.07
N ILE A 215 11.20 5.07 -6.69
CA ILE A 215 11.16 3.64 -7.03
C ILE A 215 12.27 3.30 -8.03
N HIS A 216 12.38 4.07 -9.13
CA HIS A 216 13.40 3.84 -10.16
C HIS A 216 14.82 4.09 -9.61
N TRP A 217 15.00 5.14 -8.80
CA TRP A 217 16.28 5.43 -8.13
C TRP A 217 16.74 4.28 -7.24
N GLN A 218 15.85 3.71 -6.43
CA GLN A 218 16.21 2.59 -5.57
C GLN A 218 16.44 1.30 -6.37
N ALA A 219 15.70 1.06 -7.45
CA ALA A 219 15.97 -0.04 -8.37
C ALA A 219 17.37 0.07 -9.01
N LEU A 220 17.75 1.28 -9.45
CA LEU A 220 19.08 1.56 -10.01
C LEU A 220 20.20 1.32 -8.98
N ARG A 221 20.02 1.78 -7.73
CA ARG A 221 20.99 1.53 -6.64
C ARG A 221 21.14 0.04 -6.32
N LEU A 222 20.06 -0.74 -6.39
CA LEU A 222 20.12 -2.19 -6.23
C LEU A 222 20.83 -2.86 -7.42
N GLY A 223 20.64 -2.34 -8.63
CA GLY A 223 21.38 -2.76 -9.82
C GLY A 223 22.90 -2.57 -9.65
N PHE A 224 23.34 -1.41 -9.14
CA PHE A 224 24.74 -1.17 -8.82
C PHE A 224 25.29 -2.09 -7.72
N LYS A 225 24.43 -2.54 -6.80
CA LYS A 225 24.77 -3.55 -5.78
C LYS A 225 24.72 -5.00 -6.30
N ARG A 226 24.52 -5.21 -7.61
CA ARG A 226 24.42 -6.53 -8.28
C ARG A 226 23.35 -7.45 -7.66
N VAL A 227 22.26 -6.88 -7.15
CA VAL A 227 21.14 -7.68 -6.64
C VAL A 227 20.44 -8.34 -7.84
N PRO A 228 20.16 -9.67 -7.80
CA PRO A 228 19.57 -10.38 -8.93
C PRO A 228 18.22 -9.79 -9.35
N PHE A 229 18.09 -9.49 -10.65
CA PHE A 229 16.86 -9.00 -11.26
C PHE A 229 16.09 -10.18 -11.86
N PHE A 230 14.89 -10.43 -11.34
CA PHE A 230 14.00 -11.54 -11.71
C PHE A 230 12.92 -11.15 -12.74
N GLY A 231 13.02 -9.95 -13.33
CA GLY A 231 12.12 -9.49 -14.39
C GLY A 231 10.63 -9.55 -14.04
N LYS A 232 9.77 -9.56 -15.07
CA LYS A 232 8.30 -9.61 -14.89
C LYS A 232 7.79 -10.97 -14.40
N GLN A 233 8.53 -12.06 -14.69
CA GLN A 233 8.05 -13.43 -14.49
C GLN A 233 8.65 -14.13 -13.25
N GLY A 234 9.44 -13.43 -12.42
CA GLY A 234 10.10 -14.05 -11.26
C GLY A 234 11.22 -15.05 -11.62
N ARG A 235 11.62 -15.09 -12.90
CA ARG A 235 12.77 -15.87 -13.39
C ARG A 235 13.95 -14.93 -13.59
N PRO A 236 15.18 -15.32 -13.18
CA PRO A 236 16.35 -14.48 -13.43
C PRO A 236 16.39 -14.11 -14.91
N SER A 237 16.55 -12.83 -15.22
CA SER A 237 16.80 -12.41 -16.60
C SER A 237 18.12 -13.04 -17.03
N ASP A 238 18.10 -13.86 -18.08
CA ASP A 238 19.25 -14.61 -18.61
C ASP A 238 20.29 -13.70 -19.32
N THR A 239 20.45 -12.48 -18.83
CA THR A 239 21.39 -11.48 -19.33
C THR A 239 22.65 -11.49 -18.46
N THR A 240 23.31 -12.63 -18.36
CA THR A 240 24.72 -12.69 -17.90
C THR A 240 25.53 -13.86 -18.47
N ALA A 241 25.02 -14.58 -19.46
CA ALA A 241 25.77 -15.64 -20.15
C ALA A 241 26.05 -15.24 -21.61
N ARG A 242 26.94 -14.26 -21.83
CA ARG A 242 27.71 -14.12 -23.09
C ARG A 242 28.80 -13.07 -22.93
N ARG A 243 29.92 -13.48 -22.32
CA ARG A 243 31.29 -12.97 -22.56
C ARG A 243 32.27 -13.89 -21.83
N ALA A 244 32.44 -15.08 -22.38
CA ALA A 244 33.62 -15.94 -22.26
C ALA A 244 33.46 -17.02 -23.33
N GLY A 245 34.38 -17.04 -24.29
CA GLY A 245 34.31 -17.81 -25.53
C GLY A 245 34.90 -16.98 -26.64
#